data_AF-A0AAE0FWT9-F1
#
_entry.id   AF-A0AAE0FWT9-F1
#
_cell.length_a   1.000
_cell.length_b   1.000
_cell.length_c   1.000
_cell.angle_alpha   90.00
_cell.angle_beta   90.00
_cell.angle_gamma   90.00
#
_symmetry.space_group_name_H-M   'P 1'
#
loop_
_entity.id
_entity.type
_entity.pdbx_description
1 polymer ?
#
loop_
_entity_poly.entity_id
_entity_poly.type
_entity_poly.pdbx_seq_one_letter_code
_entity_poly.pdbx_strand_id
1 'polypeptide(L)'
;MSWLRCCFCTPQTKEDGILTVQNAETETVGNEGIDKIADPSSTIPQKAAKKMVKPTATDMAAAKLLYVQLKMDWTANPDVKSPEDLKWVLGDGGATEPWAAVEGLRHKYFAYCPETETCSGVYVFFNQQKLDAYMSSELFAAQGKYPHVSQVTATVLDVMEGTELCIEKTAWGSNPPTREDVSKAVMLIVHLKIDYAANPDCPDEDALRNVMKADGMGYPGAFAELAGLRGKYFVYHKELETCSGFYTFVDRASLDEYLKSDLFSGQANFPHIKEVTFSVHEVCPGTERAMDLGDWGDGDRTTAPEKAEEVKLQVKLQVKPTATDMAAAKLLYVQLKMDWTANPDVKSPEDLKWVLGDGGATEPWAAVEGLRHKYFAYCPETETCSGVYVFFNQQKLDAYMSSELFAAQGKYPHVSQVTATVLDVMEGTELCIEKTAWGSNPPTREDVSKAVMLIVHLKIDYAANPDCPDEDALRNVMKADGMGYPGAFAELAGLRGKYFVYHKELETCSGFYTFVDGASLDEYLKSDLFSGQANFPHIKEVTFSVHEVCPGTERAMDLGVWAHGV
;
A
#
# COMPACT_ATOMS: atom_id res chain seq x y z
N MET A 1 15.82 17.76 -57.19
CA MET A 1 17.17 18.06 -57.73
C MET A 1 18.14 18.09 -56.57
N SER A 2 19.30 17.45 -56.75
CA SER A 2 20.54 17.64 -55.98
C SER A 2 20.61 17.05 -54.56
N TRP A 3 21.19 15.85 -54.41
CA TRP A 3 22.57 15.52 -53.94
C TRP A 3 22.75 15.73 -52.42
N LEU A 4 23.48 14.95 -51.61
CA LEU A 4 24.08 13.59 -51.55
C LEU A 4 24.96 13.60 -50.27
N ARG A 5 25.25 12.41 -49.70
CA ARG A 5 26.34 12.07 -48.71
C ARG A 5 26.06 12.43 -47.25
N CYS A 6 26.17 11.58 -46.22
CA CYS A 6 26.83 10.30 -45.86
C CYS A 6 27.85 10.50 -44.73
N CYS A 7 27.69 9.63 -43.72
CA CYS A 7 28.72 8.94 -42.93
C CYS A 7 29.40 9.73 -41.78
N PHE A 8 29.24 9.26 -40.53
CA PHE A 8 30.25 8.54 -39.72
C PHE A 8 29.93 8.57 -38.21
N CYS A 9 30.25 7.49 -37.51
CA CYS A 9 30.16 7.35 -36.06
C CYS A 9 31.46 7.81 -35.34
N THR A 10 31.24 8.29 -34.09
CA THR A 10 32.08 8.35 -32.85
C THR A 10 33.32 9.27 -32.79
N PRO A 11 33.83 9.70 -31.59
CA PRO A 11 33.41 9.46 -30.19
C PRO A 11 33.22 10.74 -29.30
N GLN A 12 32.74 10.53 -28.07
CA GLN A 12 32.63 11.51 -26.98
C GLN A 12 33.99 12.07 -26.50
N THR A 13 33.98 13.31 -26.03
CA THR A 13 34.86 13.79 -24.94
C THR A 13 34.03 14.56 -23.91
N LYS A 14 34.21 14.18 -22.63
CA LYS A 14 33.76 14.89 -21.43
C LYS A 14 34.59 16.17 -21.25
N GLU A 15 33.95 17.26 -20.85
CA GLU A 15 34.43 18.18 -19.81
C GLU A 15 33.30 19.19 -19.46
N ASP A 16 33.21 19.52 -18.17
CA ASP A 16 32.46 20.63 -17.57
C ASP A 16 30.92 20.60 -17.60
N GLY A 17 30.34 19.66 -16.84
CA GLY A 17 29.33 19.90 -15.79
C GLY A 17 28.11 20.82 -16.00
N ILE A 18 27.79 21.28 -17.20
CA ILE A 18 26.66 22.16 -17.49
C ILE A 18 26.03 21.73 -18.82
N LEU A 19 24.81 21.18 -18.77
CA LEU A 19 24.04 20.82 -19.96
C LEU A 19 23.00 21.92 -20.23
N THR A 20 23.15 22.61 -21.37
CA THR A 20 22.09 23.46 -21.97
C THR A 20 21.60 22.77 -23.25
N VAL A 21 20.29 22.53 -23.37
CA VAL A 21 19.68 21.91 -24.56
C VAL A 21 18.58 22.80 -25.10
N GLN A 22 18.63 23.09 -26.41
CA GLN A 22 17.59 23.76 -27.19
C GLN A 22 16.72 22.75 -27.94
N ASN A 23 15.44 23.10 -28.09
CA ASN A 23 14.31 22.29 -28.54
C ASN A 23 14.33 21.90 -30.03
N ALA A 24 13.64 20.80 -30.35
CA ALA A 24 12.95 20.58 -31.63
C ALA A 24 11.59 19.88 -31.40
N GLU A 25 10.64 20.23 -32.25
CA GLU A 25 9.18 20.12 -32.09
C GLU A 25 8.56 18.77 -32.52
N THR A 26 7.31 18.61 -32.10
CA THR A 26 6.36 17.50 -32.24
C THR A 26 5.75 17.32 -33.63
N GLU A 27 5.37 16.09 -34.00
CA GLU A 27 4.31 15.81 -34.97
C GLU A 27 3.32 14.73 -34.47
N THR A 28 2.06 14.95 -34.84
CA THR A 28 0.83 14.21 -34.51
C THR A 28 0.50 13.12 -35.55
N VAL A 29 -0.16 12.04 -35.10
CA VAL A 29 -0.84 11.03 -35.92
C VAL A 29 -2.14 10.69 -35.17
N GLY A 30 -3.36 10.65 -35.69
CA GLY A 30 -3.88 10.34 -37.02
C GLY A 30 -4.89 9.20 -36.83
N ASN A 31 -6.20 9.50 -36.92
CA ASN A 31 -7.32 8.71 -36.40
C ASN A 31 -8.08 8.03 -37.56
N GLU A 32 -8.12 6.70 -37.65
CA GLU A 32 -9.04 5.99 -38.57
C GLU A 32 -9.47 4.59 -38.05
N GLY A 33 -10.79 4.43 -37.85
CA GLY A 33 -11.59 3.34 -38.42
C GLY A 33 -11.77 2.03 -37.65
N ILE A 34 -12.90 1.87 -36.95
CA ILE A 34 -13.52 0.54 -36.72
C ILE A 34 -15.05 0.66 -36.80
N ASP A 35 -15.61 0.23 -37.93
CA ASP A 35 -17.00 -0.19 -38.08
C ASP A 35 -17.00 -1.69 -38.45
N LYS A 36 -17.66 -2.53 -37.64
CA LYS A 36 -18.36 -3.77 -38.05
C LYS A 36 -18.98 -4.48 -36.84
N ILE A 37 -20.31 -4.41 -36.78
CA ILE A 37 -21.19 -5.17 -35.87
C ILE A 37 -21.32 -6.60 -36.41
N ALA A 38 -21.20 -7.60 -35.53
CA ALA A 38 -21.43 -9.02 -35.85
C ALA A 38 -22.68 -9.57 -35.12
N ASP A 39 -23.36 -10.46 -35.84
CA ASP A 39 -24.67 -11.11 -35.65
C ASP A 39 -24.74 -12.08 -34.44
N PRO A 40 -25.79 -12.04 -33.58
CA PRO A 40 -25.93 -12.93 -32.43
C PRO A 40 -26.79 -14.17 -32.76
N SER A 41 -26.21 -15.22 -33.37
CA SER A 41 -26.92 -16.51 -33.48
C SER A 41 -26.06 -17.78 -33.61
N SER A 42 -24.79 -17.80 -33.22
CA SER A 42 -24.01 -19.06 -33.21
C SER A 42 -24.08 -19.77 -31.86
N THR A 43 -24.82 -20.89 -31.81
CA THR A 43 -24.80 -21.87 -30.73
C THR A 43 -23.39 -22.47 -30.57
N ILE A 44 -22.72 -22.12 -29.46
CA ILE A 44 -21.43 -22.69 -29.08
C ILE A 44 -21.65 -24.11 -28.54
N PRO A 45 -20.91 -25.13 -29.02
CA PRO A 45 -21.04 -26.50 -28.52
C PRO A 45 -20.63 -26.60 -27.04
N GLN A 46 -21.52 -27.16 -26.21
CA GLN A 46 -21.25 -27.44 -24.79
C GLN A 46 -20.06 -28.40 -24.66
N LYS A 47 -18.95 -27.88 -24.12
CA LYS A 47 -17.75 -28.64 -23.76
C LYS A 47 -18.12 -29.57 -22.59
N ALA A 48 -17.88 -30.88 -22.75
CA ALA A 48 -18.14 -31.86 -21.70
C ALA A 48 -17.49 -31.46 -20.38
N ALA A 49 -18.21 -31.59 -19.27
CA ALA A 49 -17.75 -31.20 -17.93
C ALA A 49 -16.44 -31.94 -17.58
N LYS A 50 -15.34 -31.19 -17.46
CA LYS A 50 -14.05 -31.69 -16.96
C LYS A 50 -14.26 -32.09 -15.49
N LYS A 51 -13.80 -33.29 -15.11
CA LYS A 51 -13.86 -33.75 -13.71
C LYS A 51 -12.90 -32.87 -12.90
N MET A 52 -13.45 -32.00 -12.05
CA MET A 52 -12.66 -31.13 -11.18
C MET A 52 -11.74 -31.96 -10.28
N VAL A 53 -10.47 -31.57 -10.24
CA VAL A 53 -9.49 -32.14 -9.31
C VAL A 53 -9.76 -31.56 -7.91
N LYS A 54 -9.81 -32.44 -6.90
CA LYS A 54 -10.02 -32.00 -5.52
C LYS A 54 -8.75 -31.31 -4.99
N PRO A 55 -8.88 -30.23 -4.21
CA PRO A 55 -7.74 -29.60 -3.55
C PRO A 55 -7.10 -30.54 -2.52
N THR A 56 -5.81 -30.36 -2.30
CA THR A 56 -5.00 -31.02 -1.28
C THR A 56 -4.53 -30.01 -0.23
N ALA A 57 -4.01 -30.50 0.91
CA ALA A 57 -3.37 -29.64 1.90
C ALA A 57 -2.21 -28.81 1.29
N THR A 58 -1.44 -29.41 0.36
CA THR A 58 -0.38 -28.70 -0.36
C THR A 58 -0.93 -27.56 -1.23
N ASP A 59 -2.07 -27.76 -1.89
CA ASP A 59 -2.72 -26.68 -2.64
C ASP A 59 -3.16 -25.54 -1.71
N MET A 60 -3.70 -25.87 -0.53
CA MET A 60 -4.13 -24.86 0.45
C MET A 60 -2.96 -24.09 1.05
N ALA A 61 -1.86 -24.78 1.37
CA ALA A 61 -0.66 -24.13 1.87
C ALA A 61 -0.04 -23.16 0.83
N ALA A 62 -0.18 -23.45 -0.46
CA ALA A 62 0.26 -22.56 -1.54
C ALA A 62 -0.72 -21.41 -1.78
N ALA A 63 -2.01 -21.67 -1.68
CA ALA A 63 -3.06 -20.73 -2.03
C ALA A 63 -3.03 -19.44 -1.19
N LYS A 64 -3.46 -18.35 -1.82
CA LYS A 64 -3.61 -17.04 -1.18
C LYS A 64 -5.03 -16.53 -1.36
N LEU A 65 -5.57 -15.92 -0.31
CA LEU A 65 -6.84 -15.22 -0.37
C LEU A 65 -6.56 -13.72 -0.34
N LEU A 66 -7.01 -12.98 -1.36
CA LEU A 66 -7.00 -11.52 -1.36
C LEU A 66 -8.41 -11.03 -1.05
N TYR A 67 -8.57 -10.22 -0.02
CA TYR A 67 -9.82 -9.61 0.40
C TYR A 67 -9.75 -8.11 0.16
N VAL A 68 -10.48 -7.62 -0.84
CA VAL A 68 -10.57 -6.20 -1.19
C VAL A 68 -11.91 -5.66 -0.70
N GLN A 69 -11.91 -4.51 -0.04
CA GLN A 69 -13.12 -3.80 0.36
C GLN A 69 -13.12 -2.43 -0.32
N LEU A 70 -14.25 -2.11 -0.95
CA LEU A 70 -14.51 -0.86 -1.66
C LEU A 70 -15.64 -0.15 -0.92
N LYS A 71 -15.32 0.93 -0.21
CA LYS A 71 -16.33 1.75 0.44
C LYS A 71 -17.08 2.53 -0.65
N MET A 72 -18.39 2.37 -0.69
CA MET A 72 -19.21 2.98 -1.74
C MET A 72 -19.50 4.44 -1.42
N ASP A 73 -19.47 5.28 -2.46
CA ASP A 73 -20.02 6.63 -2.47
C ASP A 73 -21.08 6.73 -3.58
N TRP A 74 -22.34 6.67 -3.16
CA TRP A 74 -23.49 6.70 -4.05
C TRP A 74 -23.79 8.08 -4.66
N THR A 75 -23.06 9.12 -4.24
CA THR A 75 -23.25 10.50 -4.69
C THR A 75 -22.24 10.92 -5.74
N ALA A 76 -21.07 10.29 -5.76
CA ALA A 76 -19.96 10.66 -6.62
C ALA A 76 -20.09 10.18 -8.08
N ASN A 77 -20.88 9.13 -8.35
CA ASN A 77 -21.11 8.63 -9.70
C ASN A 77 -22.57 8.82 -10.15
N PRO A 78 -22.86 9.63 -11.18
CA PRO A 78 -24.22 9.84 -11.67
C PRO A 78 -24.83 8.63 -12.39
N ASP A 79 -24.09 7.55 -12.61
CA ASP A 79 -24.54 6.31 -13.24
C ASP A 79 -24.66 5.15 -12.25
N VAL A 80 -24.11 5.28 -11.03
CA VAL A 80 -24.16 4.25 -9.97
C VAL A 80 -24.55 4.90 -8.65
N LYS A 81 -25.86 4.95 -8.37
CA LYS A 81 -26.44 5.70 -7.24
C LYS A 81 -27.01 4.82 -6.14
N SER A 82 -26.97 3.51 -6.33
CA SER A 82 -27.59 2.55 -5.44
C SER A 82 -26.90 1.18 -5.49
N PRO A 83 -27.09 0.33 -4.48
CA PRO A 83 -26.68 -1.06 -4.53
C PRO A 83 -27.25 -1.82 -5.75
N GLU A 84 -28.46 -1.49 -6.19
CA GLU A 84 -29.08 -2.07 -7.37
C GLU A 84 -28.34 -1.68 -8.65
N ASP A 85 -27.92 -0.42 -8.79
CA ASP A 85 -27.10 0.02 -9.92
C ASP A 85 -25.73 -0.67 -9.91
N LEU A 86 -25.11 -0.81 -8.73
CA LEU A 86 -23.86 -1.56 -8.58
C LEU A 86 -24.02 -3.01 -9.03
N LYS A 87 -25.06 -3.70 -8.56
CA LYS A 87 -25.38 -5.07 -8.96
C LYS A 87 -25.61 -5.16 -10.47
N TRP A 88 -26.29 -4.18 -11.06
CA TRP A 88 -26.45 -4.12 -12.51
C TRP A 88 -25.09 -4.00 -13.22
N VAL A 89 -24.24 -3.05 -12.81
CA VAL A 89 -22.89 -2.84 -13.41
C VAL A 89 -22.04 -4.12 -13.33
N LEU A 90 -22.03 -4.78 -12.17
CA LEU A 90 -21.27 -6.01 -11.96
C LEU A 90 -21.83 -7.18 -12.79
N GLY A 91 -23.16 -7.28 -12.86
CA GLY A 91 -23.88 -8.28 -13.63
C GLY A 91 -24.01 -7.91 -15.11
N ASP A 92 -25.13 -7.27 -15.46
CA ASP A 92 -25.52 -6.96 -16.85
C ASP A 92 -24.64 -5.94 -17.54
N GLY A 93 -24.08 -5.00 -16.79
CA GLY A 93 -23.12 -4.02 -17.30
C GLY A 93 -21.77 -4.64 -17.70
N GLY A 94 -21.53 -5.91 -17.37
CA GLY A 94 -20.36 -6.64 -17.86
C GLY A 94 -19.04 -6.25 -17.19
N ALA A 95 -19.04 -5.37 -16.18
CA ALA A 95 -17.82 -4.87 -15.57
C ALA A 95 -16.90 -5.98 -15.02
N THR A 96 -17.47 -7.15 -14.70
CA THR A 96 -16.77 -8.29 -14.12
C THR A 96 -16.12 -9.23 -15.14
N GLU A 97 -16.35 -9.05 -16.44
CA GLU A 97 -15.80 -9.91 -17.51
C GLU A 97 -14.27 -10.09 -17.47
N PRO A 98 -13.45 -9.06 -17.22
CA PRO A 98 -11.99 -9.22 -17.23
C PRO A 98 -11.45 -10.25 -16.22
N TRP A 99 -12.15 -10.50 -15.11
CA TRP A 99 -11.71 -11.45 -14.09
C TRP A 99 -11.79 -12.91 -14.53
N ALA A 100 -12.62 -13.23 -15.53
CA ALA A 100 -12.68 -14.59 -16.10
C ALA A 100 -11.34 -15.01 -16.76
N ALA A 101 -10.51 -14.04 -17.14
CA ALA A 101 -9.24 -14.24 -17.84
C ALA A 101 -8.01 -14.10 -16.93
N VAL A 102 -8.17 -13.83 -15.63
CA VAL A 102 -7.03 -13.65 -14.73
C VAL A 102 -6.34 -14.98 -14.49
N GLU A 103 -5.08 -15.07 -14.91
CA GLU A 103 -4.30 -16.29 -14.78
C GLU A 103 -4.10 -16.65 -13.30
N GLY A 104 -4.41 -17.90 -12.95
CA GLY A 104 -4.18 -18.44 -11.62
C GLY A 104 -5.20 -18.02 -10.56
N LEU A 105 -6.24 -17.27 -10.94
CA LEU A 105 -7.42 -17.04 -10.13
C LEU A 105 -8.28 -18.31 -10.12
N ARG A 106 -8.72 -18.74 -8.94
CA ARG A 106 -9.65 -19.86 -8.74
C ARG A 106 -11.09 -19.36 -8.57
N HIS A 107 -11.27 -18.40 -7.66
CA HIS A 107 -12.57 -17.79 -7.41
C HIS A 107 -12.41 -16.29 -7.22
N LYS A 108 -13.40 -15.53 -7.67
CA LYS A 108 -13.65 -14.18 -7.17
C LYS A 108 -15.13 -14.01 -6.87
N TYR A 109 -15.44 -13.73 -5.60
CA TYR A 109 -16.76 -13.30 -5.18
C TYR A 109 -16.82 -11.77 -5.19
N PHE A 110 -17.85 -11.22 -5.82
CA PHE A 110 -18.27 -9.85 -5.60
C PHE A 110 -19.37 -9.88 -4.55
N ALA A 111 -19.15 -9.24 -3.41
CA ALA A 111 -20.05 -9.37 -2.26
C ALA A 111 -20.39 -7.98 -1.69
N TYR A 112 -21.66 -7.68 -1.45
CA TYR A 112 -22.07 -6.37 -0.92
C TYR A 112 -22.56 -6.50 0.52
N CYS A 113 -22.01 -5.68 1.41
CA CYS A 113 -22.47 -5.57 2.78
C CYS A 113 -23.35 -4.31 2.94
N PRO A 114 -24.67 -4.46 3.12
CA PRO A 114 -25.55 -3.30 3.29
C PRO A 114 -25.29 -2.55 4.60
N GLU A 115 -24.84 -3.23 5.67
CA GLU A 115 -24.59 -2.62 6.98
C GLU A 115 -23.43 -1.62 6.94
N THR A 116 -22.43 -1.89 6.11
CA THR A 116 -21.22 -1.06 6.00
C THR A 116 -21.14 -0.30 4.67
N GLU A 117 -22.14 -0.46 3.80
CA GLU A 117 -22.16 0.02 2.41
C GLU A 117 -20.83 -0.24 1.68
N THR A 118 -20.37 -1.48 1.76
CA THR A 118 -19.07 -1.90 1.23
C THR A 118 -19.27 -2.97 0.18
N CYS A 119 -18.74 -2.74 -1.02
CA CYS A 119 -18.58 -3.78 -2.03
C CYS A 119 -17.22 -4.45 -1.84
N SER A 120 -17.21 -5.77 -1.71
CA SER A 120 -16.01 -6.56 -1.45
C SER A 120 -15.69 -7.46 -2.63
N GLY A 121 -14.40 -7.61 -2.93
CA GLY A 121 -13.87 -8.67 -3.77
C GLY A 121 -13.15 -9.70 -2.90
N VAL A 122 -13.63 -10.94 -2.85
CA VAL A 122 -12.93 -12.06 -2.20
C VAL A 122 -12.34 -12.95 -3.27
N TYR A 123 -11.02 -12.89 -3.43
CA TYR A 123 -10.26 -13.56 -4.47
C TYR A 123 -9.49 -14.74 -3.87
N VAL A 124 -9.42 -15.84 -4.59
CA VAL A 124 -8.60 -17.00 -4.23
C VAL A 124 -7.67 -17.30 -5.39
N PHE A 125 -6.36 -17.23 -5.15
CA PHE A 125 -5.31 -17.55 -6.11
C PHE A 125 -4.64 -18.88 -5.75
N PHE A 126 -4.21 -19.63 -6.75
CA PHE A 126 -3.52 -20.91 -6.53
C PHE A 126 -2.18 -20.75 -5.81
N ASN A 127 -1.50 -19.61 -5.96
CA ASN A 127 -0.25 -19.31 -5.27
C ASN A 127 0.06 -17.81 -5.23
N GLN A 128 1.10 -17.45 -4.46
CA GLN A 128 1.58 -16.06 -4.31
C GLN A 128 1.97 -15.43 -5.66
N GLN A 129 2.70 -16.14 -6.52
CA GLN A 129 3.15 -15.60 -7.81
C GLN A 129 1.98 -15.12 -8.68
N LYS A 130 0.88 -15.90 -8.73
CA LYS A 130 -0.31 -15.54 -9.50
C LYS A 130 -1.08 -14.38 -8.87
N LEU A 131 -1.15 -14.33 -7.54
CA LEU A 131 -1.66 -13.17 -6.83
C LEU A 131 -0.85 -11.90 -7.14
N ASP A 132 0.49 -11.98 -7.13
CA ASP A 132 1.38 -10.85 -7.38
C ASP A 132 1.23 -10.30 -8.81
N ALA A 133 1.12 -11.20 -9.78
CA ALA A 133 0.84 -10.84 -11.16
C ALA A 133 -0.50 -10.10 -11.30
N TYR A 134 -1.53 -10.52 -10.56
CA TYR A 134 -2.81 -9.81 -10.55
C TYR A 134 -2.71 -8.45 -9.84
N MET A 135 -2.10 -8.38 -8.66
CA MET A 135 -1.99 -7.13 -7.88
C MET A 135 -1.14 -6.06 -8.58
N SER A 136 -0.20 -6.45 -9.44
CA SER A 136 0.58 -5.54 -10.28
C SER A 136 -0.12 -5.11 -11.58
N SER A 137 -1.29 -5.68 -11.88
CA SER A 137 -2.01 -5.40 -13.13
C SER A 137 -2.81 -4.10 -13.10
N GLU A 138 -3.06 -3.54 -14.29
CA GLU A 138 -3.98 -2.41 -14.46
C GLU A 138 -5.41 -2.74 -13.99
N LEU A 139 -5.83 -4.00 -14.08
CA LEU A 139 -7.15 -4.46 -13.62
C LEU A 139 -7.31 -4.31 -12.11
N PHE A 140 -6.28 -4.63 -11.32
CA PHE A 140 -6.31 -4.39 -9.88
C PHE A 140 -6.28 -2.89 -9.58
N ALA A 141 -5.40 -2.13 -10.24
CA ALA A 141 -5.24 -0.69 -10.04
C ALA A 141 -6.51 0.12 -10.40
N ALA A 142 -7.33 -0.37 -11.34
CA ALA A 142 -8.57 0.27 -11.75
C ALA A 142 -9.61 0.38 -10.62
N GLN A 143 -9.56 -0.49 -9.61
CA GLN A 143 -10.53 -0.49 -8.50
C GLN A 143 -10.56 0.82 -7.71
N GLY A 144 -9.41 1.50 -7.58
CA GLY A 144 -9.32 2.81 -6.92
C GLY A 144 -9.69 4.00 -7.80
N LYS A 145 -10.04 3.77 -9.07
CA LYS A 145 -10.38 4.83 -10.04
C LYS A 145 -11.89 4.93 -10.30
N TYR A 146 -12.70 4.03 -9.74
CA TYR A 146 -14.14 4.06 -9.93
C TYR A 146 -14.75 5.23 -9.15
N PRO A 147 -15.52 6.13 -9.80
CA PRO A 147 -16.05 7.32 -9.13
C PRO A 147 -16.96 7.01 -7.94
N HIS A 148 -17.63 5.85 -7.93
CA HIS A 148 -18.51 5.43 -6.83
C HIS A 148 -17.75 4.72 -5.69
N VAL A 149 -16.41 4.73 -5.69
CA VAL A 149 -15.57 4.14 -4.64
C VAL A 149 -14.80 5.25 -3.93
N SER A 150 -15.10 5.47 -2.66
CA SER A 150 -14.43 6.49 -1.83
C SER A 150 -13.18 5.96 -1.13
N GLN A 151 -13.08 4.65 -0.91
CA GLN A 151 -11.95 4.04 -0.24
C GLN A 151 -11.74 2.61 -0.74
N VAL A 152 -10.47 2.22 -0.89
CA VAL A 152 -10.07 0.84 -1.19
C VAL A 152 -9.15 0.34 -0.09
N THR A 153 -9.49 -0.78 0.53
CA THR A 153 -8.59 -1.57 1.37
C THR A 153 -8.41 -2.96 0.75
N ALA A 154 -7.23 -3.54 0.90
CA ALA A 154 -6.91 -4.82 0.27
C ALA A 154 -5.99 -5.64 1.18
N THR A 155 -6.42 -6.83 1.58
CA THR A 155 -5.75 -7.71 2.55
C THR A 155 -5.45 -9.07 1.94
N VAL A 156 -4.19 -9.48 1.87
CA VAL A 156 -3.67 -10.79 1.51
C VAL A 156 -3.61 -11.63 2.76
N LEU A 157 -4.18 -12.82 2.68
CA LEU A 157 -4.35 -13.75 3.78
C LEU A 157 -3.83 -15.12 3.35
N ASP A 158 -3.12 -15.79 4.26
CA ASP A 158 -2.65 -17.15 4.02
C ASP A 158 -3.80 -18.12 4.19
N VAL A 159 -4.04 -18.96 3.19
CA VAL A 159 -4.98 -20.07 3.33
C VAL A 159 -4.31 -21.16 4.18
N MET A 160 -5.03 -21.64 5.19
CA MET A 160 -4.52 -22.68 6.08
C MET A 160 -4.84 -24.07 5.52
N GLU A 161 -3.91 -25.00 5.71
CA GLU A 161 -4.15 -26.44 5.55
C GLU A 161 -5.36 -26.89 6.38
N GLY A 162 -6.08 -27.90 5.87
CA GLY A 162 -7.39 -28.32 6.37
C GLY A 162 -8.55 -27.62 5.66
N THR A 163 -8.34 -26.47 5.01
CA THR A 163 -9.35 -25.80 4.17
C THR A 163 -9.87 -26.72 3.06
N GLU A 164 -9.04 -27.59 2.51
CA GLU A 164 -9.42 -28.59 1.49
C GLU A 164 -10.55 -29.53 1.96
N LEU A 165 -10.74 -29.66 3.28
CA LEU A 165 -11.80 -30.48 3.85
C LEU A 165 -13.17 -29.85 3.74
N CYS A 166 -13.30 -28.55 3.45
CA CYS A 166 -14.57 -27.84 3.50
C CYS A 166 -14.79 -26.84 2.36
N ILE A 167 -13.93 -26.79 1.34
CA ILE A 167 -14.18 -26.01 0.11
C ILE A 167 -14.76 -26.89 -1.00
N GLU A 168 -15.57 -26.29 -1.87
CA GLU A 168 -16.12 -26.95 -3.07
C GLU A 168 -16.92 -28.22 -2.79
N LYS A 169 -17.66 -28.22 -1.67
CA LYS A 169 -18.45 -29.36 -1.21
C LYS A 169 -19.84 -29.39 -1.80
N THR A 170 -20.59 -28.30 -1.62
CA THR A 170 -21.94 -28.17 -2.17
C THR A 170 -21.80 -27.70 -3.61
N ALA A 171 -22.36 -28.44 -4.58
CA ALA A 171 -22.38 -27.98 -5.96
C ALA A 171 -23.31 -26.77 -6.10
N TRP A 172 -22.99 -25.90 -7.05
CA TRP A 172 -23.95 -24.92 -7.54
C TRP A 172 -25.15 -25.62 -8.20
N GLY A 173 -26.28 -24.93 -8.31
CA GLY A 173 -27.46 -25.46 -9.03
C GLY A 173 -27.16 -25.76 -10.50
N SER A 174 -26.23 -25.01 -11.10
CA SER A 174 -25.73 -25.21 -12.47
C SER A 174 -24.20 -25.34 -12.51
N ASN A 175 -23.66 -25.96 -13.56
CA ASN A 175 -22.22 -26.02 -13.82
C ASN A 175 -21.91 -25.69 -15.30
N PRO A 176 -21.24 -24.56 -15.62
CA PRO A 176 -20.78 -23.53 -14.68
C PRO A 176 -21.95 -22.86 -13.93
N PRO A 177 -21.70 -22.24 -12.76
CA PRO A 177 -22.75 -21.52 -12.04
C PRO A 177 -23.36 -20.45 -12.94
N THR A 178 -24.66 -20.27 -12.83
CA THR A 178 -25.37 -19.17 -13.49
C THR A 178 -25.43 -17.96 -12.57
N ARG A 179 -25.82 -16.81 -13.14
CA ARG A 179 -26.16 -15.64 -12.35
C ARG A 179 -27.22 -15.96 -11.29
N GLU A 180 -28.25 -16.73 -11.64
CA GLU A 180 -29.33 -17.08 -10.71
C GLU A 180 -28.81 -17.89 -9.53
N ASP A 181 -27.85 -18.80 -9.77
CA ASP A 181 -27.20 -19.57 -8.71
C ASP A 181 -26.45 -18.65 -7.74
N VAL A 182 -25.59 -17.76 -8.25
CA VAL A 182 -24.77 -16.89 -7.38
C VAL A 182 -25.57 -15.78 -6.70
N SER A 183 -26.65 -15.29 -7.31
CA SER A 183 -27.48 -14.22 -6.73
C SER A 183 -28.31 -14.70 -5.54
N LYS A 184 -28.47 -16.02 -5.36
CA LYS A 184 -29.09 -16.62 -4.17
C LYS A 184 -28.08 -16.78 -3.03
N ALA A 185 -26.80 -16.82 -3.37
CA ALA A 185 -25.73 -17.09 -2.42
C ALA A 185 -25.49 -15.93 -1.46
N VAL A 186 -24.99 -16.27 -0.29
CA VAL A 186 -24.60 -15.31 0.74
C VAL A 186 -23.22 -15.66 1.27
N MET A 187 -22.46 -14.62 1.56
CA MET A 187 -21.13 -14.77 2.15
C MET A 187 -21.19 -14.32 3.60
N LEU A 188 -20.71 -15.18 4.49
CA LEU A 188 -20.47 -14.86 5.89
C LEU A 188 -18.96 -14.71 6.07
N ILE A 189 -18.53 -13.56 6.56
CA ILE A 189 -17.13 -13.32 6.91
C ILE A 189 -17.05 -13.25 8.44
N VAL A 190 -16.27 -14.14 9.04
CA VAL A 190 -16.06 -14.21 10.50
C VAL A 190 -14.62 -13.86 10.80
N HIS A 191 -14.40 -12.99 11.77
CA HIS A 191 -13.08 -12.65 12.30
C HIS A 191 -12.97 -13.11 13.76
N LEU A 192 -11.86 -13.78 14.05
CA LEU A 192 -11.54 -14.37 15.34
C LEU A 192 -10.22 -13.76 15.84
N LYS A 193 -10.29 -12.97 16.90
CA LYS A 193 -9.09 -12.45 17.57
C LYS A 193 -8.51 -13.54 18.46
N ILE A 194 -7.24 -13.87 18.23
CA ILE A 194 -6.57 -14.94 18.98
C ILE A 194 -5.86 -14.35 20.19
N ASP A 195 -5.93 -15.06 21.32
CA ASP A 195 -5.15 -14.81 22.52
C ASP A 195 -4.38 -16.10 22.88
N TYR A 196 -3.16 -16.19 22.38
CA TYR A 196 -2.30 -17.36 22.56
C TYR A 196 -1.95 -17.60 24.05
N ALA A 197 -1.96 -16.55 24.88
CA ALA A 197 -1.69 -16.69 26.31
C ALA A 197 -2.84 -17.39 27.06
N ALA A 198 -4.05 -17.37 26.51
CA ALA A 198 -5.23 -17.94 27.15
C ALA A 198 -5.37 -19.46 27.00
N ASN A 199 -4.61 -20.09 26.08
CA ASN A 199 -4.65 -21.54 25.88
C ASN A 199 -3.25 -22.16 25.79
N PRO A 200 -2.76 -22.84 26.83
CA PRO A 200 -1.46 -23.52 26.79
C PRO A 200 -1.32 -24.57 25.68
N ASP A 201 -2.44 -25.14 25.20
CA ASP A 201 -2.45 -26.13 24.12
C ASP A 201 -2.40 -25.50 22.71
N CYS A 202 -2.55 -24.17 22.63
CA CYS A 202 -2.40 -23.39 21.40
C CYS A 202 -1.57 -22.13 21.73
N PRO A 203 -0.26 -22.29 22.03
CA PRO A 203 0.58 -21.19 22.52
C PRO A 203 1.11 -20.27 21.42
N ASP A 204 0.94 -20.63 20.14
CA ASP A 204 1.46 -19.90 18.99
C ASP A 204 0.71 -20.25 17.69
N GLU A 205 1.09 -19.57 16.60
CA GLU A 205 0.56 -19.77 15.25
C GLU A 205 0.76 -21.20 14.75
N ASP A 206 1.92 -21.81 15.00
CA ASP A 206 2.24 -23.15 14.50
C ASP A 206 1.31 -24.20 15.14
N ALA A 207 1.06 -24.09 16.45
CA ALA A 207 0.09 -24.91 17.14
C ALA A 207 -1.33 -24.71 16.60
N LEU A 208 -1.74 -23.46 16.32
CA LEU A 208 -3.03 -23.17 15.70
C LEU A 208 -3.14 -23.83 14.33
N ARG A 209 -2.14 -23.65 13.46
CA ARG A 209 -2.10 -24.27 12.13
C ARG A 209 -2.15 -25.79 12.23
N ASN A 210 -1.50 -26.39 13.22
CA ASN A 210 -1.58 -27.83 13.46
C ASN A 210 -3.00 -28.30 13.86
N VAL A 211 -3.75 -27.52 14.67
CA VAL A 211 -5.16 -27.80 14.99
C VAL A 211 -6.03 -27.79 13.72
N MET A 212 -5.69 -26.94 12.74
CA MET A 212 -6.43 -26.80 11.50
C MET A 212 -6.20 -27.96 10.51
N LYS A 213 -5.02 -28.58 10.52
CA LYS A 213 -4.69 -29.67 9.59
C LYS A 213 -5.63 -30.87 9.70
N ALA A 214 -5.84 -31.54 8.58
CA ALA A 214 -6.66 -32.75 8.50
C ALA A 214 -6.14 -33.90 9.37
N ASP A 215 -4.82 -34.06 9.46
CA ASP A 215 -4.12 -35.06 10.28
C ASP A 215 -3.77 -34.57 11.70
N GLY A 216 -4.10 -33.30 12.00
CA GLY A 216 -4.07 -32.73 13.34
C GLY A 216 -5.37 -33.00 14.11
N MET A 217 -6.02 -31.94 14.56
CA MET A 217 -7.33 -32.06 15.24
C MET A 217 -8.51 -32.06 14.26
N GLY A 218 -8.27 -31.75 12.97
CA GLY A 218 -9.27 -31.84 11.91
C GLY A 218 -10.45 -30.88 12.08
N TYR A 219 -10.28 -29.75 12.77
CA TYR A 219 -11.37 -28.80 13.04
C TYR A 219 -12.15 -28.35 11.78
N PRO A 220 -11.50 -28.05 10.64
CA PRO A 220 -12.20 -27.78 9.37
C PRO A 220 -13.18 -28.88 8.93
N GLY A 221 -12.92 -30.14 9.29
CA GLY A 221 -13.78 -31.27 8.96
C GLY A 221 -15.19 -31.14 9.55
N ALA A 222 -15.36 -30.44 10.68
CA ALA A 222 -16.68 -30.18 11.28
C ALA A 222 -17.60 -29.34 10.38
N PHE A 223 -17.02 -28.59 9.43
CA PHE A 223 -17.76 -27.76 8.48
C PHE A 223 -18.08 -28.49 7.17
N ALA A 224 -17.47 -29.65 6.92
CA ALA A 224 -17.56 -30.36 5.64
C ALA A 224 -18.99 -30.82 5.29
N GLU A 225 -19.81 -31.08 6.32
CA GLU A 225 -21.18 -31.60 6.20
C GLU A 225 -22.25 -30.52 6.46
N LEU A 226 -21.86 -29.24 6.54
CA LEU A 226 -22.83 -28.17 6.71
C LEU A 226 -23.70 -28.02 5.46
N ALA A 227 -25.02 -28.18 5.64
CA ALA A 227 -26.00 -28.03 4.58
C ALA A 227 -25.86 -26.66 3.91
N GLY A 228 -25.87 -26.65 2.58
CA GLY A 228 -25.78 -25.44 1.76
C GLY A 228 -24.43 -24.72 1.79
N LEU A 229 -23.44 -25.16 2.57
CA LEU A 229 -22.10 -24.55 2.56
C LEU A 229 -21.39 -24.94 1.25
N ARG A 230 -21.20 -23.96 0.36
CA ARG A 230 -20.39 -24.11 -0.86
C ARG A 230 -18.91 -24.25 -0.52
N GLY A 231 -18.45 -23.47 0.44
CA GLY A 231 -17.08 -23.58 0.91
C GLY A 231 -16.78 -22.64 2.07
N LYS A 232 -15.75 -22.98 2.85
CA LYS A 232 -15.16 -22.10 3.85
C LYS A 232 -13.65 -22.03 3.65
N TYR A 233 -13.12 -20.84 3.42
CA TYR A 233 -11.68 -20.60 3.49
C TYR A 233 -11.30 -20.24 4.92
N PHE A 234 -10.43 -21.04 5.52
CA PHE A 234 -9.78 -20.69 6.77
C PHE A 234 -8.48 -19.98 6.46
N VAL A 235 -8.36 -18.76 6.97
CA VAL A 235 -7.19 -17.94 6.67
C VAL A 235 -6.62 -17.33 7.92
N TYR A 236 -5.31 -17.12 7.90
CA TYR A 236 -4.59 -16.51 9.00
C TYR A 236 -3.99 -15.18 8.55
N HIS A 237 -4.18 -14.16 9.39
CA HIS A 237 -3.55 -12.87 9.24
C HIS A 237 -2.42 -12.75 10.26
N LYS A 238 -1.18 -12.99 9.82
CA LYS A 238 -0.01 -13.02 10.69
C LYS A 238 0.19 -11.77 11.53
N GLU A 239 0.05 -10.59 10.92
CA GLU A 239 0.37 -9.33 11.60
C GLU A 239 -0.71 -8.86 12.59
N LEU A 240 -1.94 -9.36 12.45
CA LEU A 240 -3.06 -8.98 13.32
C LEU A 240 -3.40 -10.09 14.31
N GLU A 241 -2.64 -11.19 14.32
CA GLU A 241 -2.91 -12.41 15.08
C GLU A 241 -4.40 -12.82 14.98
N THR A 242 -4.97 -12.66 13.79
CA THR A 242 -6.40 -12.82 13.54
C THR A 242 -6.62 -13.99 12.61
N CYS A 243 -7.42 -14.96 13.05
CA CYS A 243 -7.93 -16.02 12.20
C CYS A 243 -9.26 -15.55 11.60
N SER A 244 -9.50 -15.81 10.31
CA SER A 244 -10.75 -15.47 9.66
C SER A 244 -11.33 -16.65 8.89
N GLY A 245 -12.67 -16.70 8.83
CA GLY A 245 -13.40 -17.66 8.04
C GLY A 245 -14.23 -16.95 6.98
N PHE A 246 -13.99 -17.27 5.71
CA PHE A 246 -14.79 -16.78 4.57
C PHE A 246 -15.69 -17.90 4.08
N TYR A 247 -16.96 -17.84 4.46
CA TYR A 247 -17.97 -18.85 4.18
C TYR A 247 -18.82 -18.40 3.01
N THR A 248 -19.07 -19.28 2.06
CA THR A 248 -20.09 -19.08 1.04
C THR A 248 -21.17 -20.12 1.22
N PHE A 249 -22.40 -19.68 1.46
CA PHE A 249 -23.59 -20.51 1.41
C PHE A 249 -24.32 -20.30 0.09
N VAL A 250 -24.85 -21.36 -0.51
CA VAL A 250 -25.57 -21.28 -1.79
C VAL A 250 -26.93 -20.60 -1.66
N ASP A 251 -27.44 -20.45 -0.43
CA ASP A 251 -28.68 -19.73 -0.12
C ASP A 251 -28.68 -19.16 1.30
N ARG A 252 -29.57 -18.18 1.52
CA ARG A 252 -29.74 -17.51 2.83
C ARG A 252 -30.29 -18.44 3.91
N ALA A 253 -31.16 -19.38 3.58
CA ALA A 253 -31.79 -20.26 4.57
C ALA A 253 -30.75 -21.14 5.27
N SER A 254 -29.79 -21.66 4.51
CA SER A 254 -28.67 -22.46 4.99
C SER A 254 -27.75 -21.66 5.91
N LEU A 255 -27.45 -20.39 5.57
CA LEU A 255 -26.71 -19.50 6.47
C LEU A 255 -27.48 -19.26 7.78
N ASP A 256 -28.77 -18.95 7.69
CA ASP A 256 -29.60 -18.65 8.87
C ASP A 256 -29.73 -19.87 9.79
N GLU A 257 -29.71 -21.10 9.25
CA GLU A 257 -29.64 -22.33 10.03
C GLU A 257 -28.28 -22.49 10.72
N TYR A 258 -27.17 -22.26 9.99
CA TYR A 258 -25.82 -22.32 10.55
C TYR A 258 -25.64 -21.31 11.70
N LEU A 259 -26.10 -20.07 11.56
CA LEU A 259 -25.98 -19.04 12.60
C LEU A 259 -26.74 -19.40 13.90
N LYS A 260 -27.72 -20.31 13.84
CA LYS A 260 -28.45 -20.83 15.00
C LYS A 260 -27.85 -22.10 15.60
N SER A 261 -26.86 -22.69 14.92
CA SER A 261 -26.27 -23.97 15.31
C SER A 261 -25.29 -23.84 16.48
N ASP A 262 -25.14 -24.94 17.21
CA ASP A 262 -24.11 -25.08 18.26
C ASP A 262 -22.69 -24.98 17.68
N LEU A 263 -22.50 -25.29 16.39
CA LEU A 263 -21.21 -25.16 15.74
C LEU A 263 -20.80 -23.69 15.61
N PHE A 264 -21.73 -22.80 15.25
CA PHE A 264 -21.44 -21.37 15.13
C PHE A 264 -21.19 -20.76 16.51
N SER A 265 -22.11 -20.95 17.46
CA SER A 265 -22.01 -20.39 18.81
C SER A 265 -20.83 -20.98 19.60
N GLY A 266 -20.47 -22.23 19.33
CA GLY A 266 -19.34 -22.93 19.94
C GLY A 266 -17.96 -22.35 19.61
N GLN A 267 -17.83 -21.53 18.55
CA GLN A 267 -16.55 -20.89 18.20
C GLN A 267 -16.03 -19.98 19.32
N ALA A 268 -16.91 -19.30 20.06
CA ALA A 268 -16.49 -18.43 21.16
C ALA A 268 -16.05 -19.21 22.42
N ASN A 269 -16.23 -20.54 22.45
CA ASN A 269 -15.92 -21.36 23.62
C ASN A 269 -14.46 -21.85 23.62
N PHE A 270 -13.72 -21.68 22.52
CA PHE A 270 -12.30 -22.05 22.49
C PHE A 270 -11.48 -21.07 23.32
N PRO A 271 -10.66 -21.53 24.28
CA PRO A 271 -9.95 -20.63 25.21
C PRO A 271 -9.04 -19.60 24.54
N HIS A 272 -8.49 -19.91 23.36
CA HIS A 272 -7.63 -19.01 22.59
C HIS A 272 -8.40 -18.00 21.72
N ILE A 273 -9.73 -18.03 21.69
CA ILE A 273 -10.55 -17.07 20.94
C ILE A 273 -11.05 -16.00 21.91
N LYS A 274 -10.51 -14.79 21.78
CA LYS A 274 -10.84 -13.65 22.64
C LYS A 274 -12.09 -12.91 22.18
N GLU A 275 -12.29 -12.86 20.86
CA GLU A 275 -13.36 -12.07 20.26
C GLU A 275 -13.80 -12.72 18.95
N VAL A 276 -15.12 -12.75 18.73
CA VAL A 276 -15.74 -13.20 17.49
C VAL A 276 -16.58 -12.06 16.94
N THR A 277 -16.26 -11.59 15.75
CA THR A 277 -17.09 -10.65 15.00
C THR A 277 -17.44 -11.26 13.64
N PHE A 278 -18.56 -10.85 13.05
CA PHE A 278 -18.93 -11.32 11.73
C PHE A 278 -19.76 -10.29 10.98
N SER A 279 -19.82 -10.45 9.66
CA SER A 279 -20.68 -9.68 8.77
C SER A 279 -21.28 -10.59 7.69
N VAL A 280 -22.49 -10.26 7.26
CA VAL A 280 -23.18 -10.98 6.19
C VAL A 280 -23.19 -10.10 4.94
N HIS A 281 -22.84 -10.71 3.82
CA HIS A 281 -22.71 -10.06 2.53
C HIS A 281 -23.57 -10.80 1.51
N GLU A 282 -24.21 -10.03 0.64
CA GLU A 282 -24.95 -10.55 -0.51
C GLU A 282 -23.97 -10.85 -1.64
N VAL A 283 -23.98 -12.06 -2.20
CA VAL A 283 -23.17 -12.34 -3.38
C VAL A 283 -23.83 -11.66 -4.59
N CYS A 284 -23.08 -10.78 -5.23
CA CYS A 284 -23.54 -9.96 -6.35
C CYS A 284 -23.44 -10.72 -7.68
N PRO A 285 -24.33 -10.42 -8.63
CA PRO A 285 -24.22 -10.92 -10.00
C PRO A 285 -22.92 -10.45 -10.66
N GLY A 286 -22.45 -11.19 -11.66
CA GLY A 286 -21.11 -11.06 -12.23
C GLY A 286 -20.09 -12.02 -11.58
N THR A 287 -20.34 -12.44 -10.34
CA THR A 287 -19.55 -13.49 -9.67
C THR A 287 -19.46 -14.76 -10.49
N GLU A 288 -20.54 -15.17 -11.17
CA GLU A 288 -20.60 -16.38 -11.99
C GLU A 288 -19.51 -16.46 -13.06
N ARG A 289 -18.99 -15.31 -13.53
CA ARG A 289 -17.93 -15.23 -14.55
C ARG A 289 -16.55 -15.60 -14.01
N ALA A 290 -16.35 -15.49 -12.70
CA ALA A 290 -15.06 -15.69 -12.03
C ALA A 290 -15.10 -16.81 -10.99
N MET A 291 -16.05 -17.73 -11.10
CA MET A 291 -16.17 -18.90 -10.24
C MET A 291 -15.54 -20.13 -10.88
N ASP A 292 -15.01 -21.00 -10.03
CA ASP A 292 -14.50 -22.34 -10.39
C ASP A 292 -13.54 -22.33 -11.59
N LEU A 293 -12.68 -21.32 -11.67
CA LEU A 293 -11.67 -21.15 -12.71
C LEU A 293 -10.46 -22.08 -12.47
N GLY A 294 -9.88 -22.61 -13.54
CA GLY A 294 -8.74 -23.54 -13.46
C GLY A 294 -9.06 -24.86 -12.73
N ASP A 295 -8.02 -25.63 -12.42
CA ASP A 295 -8.11 -26.85 -11.62
C ASP A 295 -7.01 -26.86 -10.56
N TRP A 296 -7.34 -27.41 -9.38
CA TRP A 296 -6.33 -27.68 -8.35
C TRP A 296 -5.29 -28.69 -8.87
N GLY A 297 -4.02 -28.48 -8.52
CA GLY A 297 -2.93 -29.37 -8.94
C GLY A 297 -2.40 -29.22 -10.38
N ASP A 298 -2.96 -28.33 -11.22
CA ASP A 298 -2.45 -27.99 -12.57
C ASP A 298 -1.32 -26.92 -12.54
N GLY A 299 -0.95 -26.42 -11.36
CA GLY A 299 0.19 -25.52 -11.17
C GLY A 299 1.52 -26.27 -11.12
N ASP A 300 2.50 -25.77 -11.87
CA ASP A 300 3.90 -26.22 -11.90
C ASP A 300 4.39 -26.59 -10.49
N ARG A 301 4.44 -27.90 -10.20
CA ARG A 301 4.87 -28.45 -8.91
C ARG A 301 6.39 -28.41 -8.80
N THR A 302 7.02 -27.29 -9.13
CA THR A 302 8.39 -27.05 -8.69
C THR A 302 8.39 -27.18 -7.18
N THR A 303 9.11 -28.21 -6.72
CA THR A 303 9.41 -28.57 -5.34
C THR A 303 9.20 -27.44 -4.36
N ALA A 304 8.50 -27.73 -3.24
CA ALA A 304 8.45 -26.87 -2.07
C ALA A 304 9.82 -26.21 -1.90
N PRO A 305 9.91 -24.87 -1.93
CA PRO A 305 11.21 -24.25 -2.00
C PRO A 305 11.96 -24.58 -0.71
N GLU A 306 13.12 -25.23 -0.85
CA GLU A 306 14.17 -25.15 0.17
C GLU A 306 14.45 -23.65 0.37
N LYS A 307 13.93 -23.09 1.47
CA LYS A 307 14.07 -21.68 1.86
C LYS A 307 13.95 -20.72 0.67
N ALA A 308 12.77 -20.63 0.06
CA ALA A 308 12.47 -19.45 -0.75
C ALA A 308 12.43 -18.25 0.20
N GLU A 309 13.25 -17.24 -0.10
CA GLU A 309 13.00 -15.88 0.34
C GLU A 309 11.53 -15.53 0.05
N GLU A 310 10.83 -15.16 1.12
CA GLU A 310 9.44 -14.73 1.06
C GLU A 310 9.34 -13.49 0.15
N VAL A 311 8.82 -13.66 -1.06
CA VAL A 311 8.26 -12.52 -1.81
C VAL A 311 6.95 -12.15 -1.12
N LYS A 312 7.05 -11.26 -0.13
CA LYS A 312 5.92 -10.65 0.58
C LYS A 312 5.35 -9.51 -0.27
N LEU A 313 4.22 -9.74 -0.93
CA LEU A 313 3.45 -8.64 -1.49
C LEU A 313 2.46 -8.13 -0.44
N GLN A 314 2.80 -6.96 0.08
CA GLN A 314 2.17 -6.29 1.20
C GLN A 314 0.83 -5.67 0.77
N VAL A 315 -0.24 -6.15 1.38
CA VAL A 315 -1.29 -5.31 1.98
C VAL A 315 -0.64 -4.09 2.60
N LYS A 316 -1.23 -2.90 2.50
CA LYS A 316 -0.77 -1.71 3.24
C LYS A 316 -0.93 -1.89 4.77
N LEU A 317 -0.24 -2.85 5.37
CA LEU A 317 0.26 -2.73 6.72
C LEU A 317 1.56 -1.95 6.62
N GLN A 318 1.72 -0.94 7.46
CA GLN A 318 3.00 -0.25 7.59
C GLN A 318 4.01 -1.24 8.13
N VAL A 319 4.76 -1.91 7.23
CA VAL A 319 5.95 -2.65 7.64
C VAL A 319 6.88 -1.65 8.31
N LYS A 320 7.11 -1.88 9.60
CA LYS A 320 7.92 -0.98 10.41
C LYS A 320 9.33 -0.95 9.81
N PRO A 321 9.90 0.24 9.59
CA PRO A 321 11.28 0.35 9.13
C PRO A 321 12.24 -0.28 10.14
N THR A 322 13.38 -0.74 9.65
CA THR A 322 14.51 -1.25 10.45
C THR A 322 15.71 -0.34 10.31
N ALA A 323 16.72 -0.55 11.17
CA ALA A 323 18.00 0.12 11.05
C ALA A 323 18.64 -0.10 9.66
N THR A 324 18.54 -1.32 9.10
CA THR A 324 19.01 -1.61 7.73
C THR A 324 18.32 -0.74 6.68
N ASP A 325 17.01 -0.55 6.82
CA ASP A 325 16.23 0.30 5.90
C ASP A 325 16.71 1.75 5.99
N MET A 326 16.97 2.25 7.21
CA MET A 326 17.46 3.61 7.43
C MET A 326 18.89 3.81 6.93
N ALA A 327 19.76 2.82 7.08
CA ALA A 327 21.12 2.86 6.57
C ALA A 327 21.16 2.90 5.03
N ALA A 328 20.20 2.24 4.37
CA ALA A 328 20.06 2.28 2.91
C ALA A 328 19.41 3.60 2.42
N ALA A 329 18.43 4.11 3.17
CA ALA A 329 17.61 5.25 2.78
C ALA A 329 18.42 6.52 2.54
N LYS A 330 17.92 7.34 1.62
CA LYS A 330 18.46 8.67 1.31
C LYS A 330 17.38 9.72 1.44
N LEU A 331 17.73 10.84 2.04
CA LEU A 331 16.88 12.03 2.05
C LEU A 331 17.45 13.02 1.04
N LEU A 332 16.64 13.41 0.06
CA LEU A 332 16.95 14.52 -0.84
C LEU A 332 16.17 15.74 -0.34
N TYR A 333 16.89 16.82 -0.03
CA TYR A 333 16.31 18.10 0.34
C TYR A 333 16.49 19.07 -0.82
N VAL A 334 15.39 19.49 -1.44
CA VAL A 334 15.38 20.46 -2.53
C VAL A 334 14.77 21.75 -2.02
N GLN A 335 15.43 22.88 -2.26
CA GLN A 335 14.92 24.20 -1.94
C GLN A 335 14.74 25.00 -3.23
N LEU A 336 13.57 25.59 -3.38
CA LEU A 336 13.13 26.40 -4.50
C LEU A 336 12.90 27.82 -3.98
N LYS A 337 13.80 28.74 -4.31
CA LYS A 337 13.64 30.15 -3.95
C LYS A 337 12.55 30.76 -4.84
N MET A 338 11.49 31.27 -4.23
CA MET A 338 10.34 31.78 -4.96
C MET A 338 10.61 33.18 -5.54
N ASP A 339 10.14 33.41 -6.77
CA ASP A 339 10.01 34.73 -7.38
C ASP A 339 8.54 34.97 -7.76
N TRP A 340 7.87 35.74 -6.92
CA TRP A 340 6.44 36.06 -7.06
C TRP A 340 6.13 37.05 -8.19
N THR A 341 7.15 37.60 -8.84
CA THR A 341 7.00 38.60 -9.91
C THR A 341 7.15 38.01 -11.30
N ALA A 342 7.82 36.87 -11.42
CA ALA A 342 8.17 36.26 -12.69
C ALA A 342 7.04 35.43 -13.33
N ASN A 343 6.06 34.96 -12.54
CA ASN A 343 4.92 34.19 -13.04
C ASN A 343 3.61 35.00 -12.89
N PRO A 344 2.89 35.31 -13.99
CA PRO A 344 1.63 36.03 -13.91
C PRO A 344 0.48 35.24 -13.27
N ASP A 345 0.62 33.92 -13.11
CA ASP A 345 -0.41 33.03 -12.57
C ASP A 345 -0.09 32.53 -11.15
N VAL A 346 1.14 32.75 -10.66
CA VAL A 346 1.58 32.36 -9.31
C VAL A 346 2.29 33.53 -8.65
N LYS A 347 1.53 34.34 -7.88
CA LYS A 347 1.99 35.62 -7.32
C LYS A 347 2.04 35.64 -5.80
N SER A 348 1.59 34.59 -5.14
CA SER A 348 1.61 34.49 -3.68
C SER A 348 1.79 33.05 -3.20
N PRO A 349 2.09 32.86 -1.89
CA PRO A 349 2.09 31.54 -1.28
C PRO A 349 0.77 30.78 -1.44
N GLU A 350 -0.37 31.47 -1.45
CA GLU A 350 -1.69 30.88 -1.66
C GLU A 350 -1.85 30.35 -3.09
N ASP A 351 -1.39 31.09 -4.10
CA ASP A 351 -1.37 30.63 -5.49
C ASP A 351 -0.47 29.39 -5.63
N LEU A 352 0.70 29.40 -4.99
CA LEU A 352 1.60 28.24 -4.96
C LEU A 352 0.92 27.02 -4.35
N LYS A 353 0.28 27.18 -3.18
CA LYS A 353 -0.47 26.09 -2.53
C LYS A 353 -1.61 25.59 -3.41
N TRP A 354 -2.30 26.48 -4.13
CA TRP A 354 -3.32 26.07 -5.09
C TRP A 354 -2.72 25.22 -6.21
N VAL A 355 -1.62 25.66 -6.84
CA VAL A 355 -0.93 24.91 -7.91
C VAL A 355 -0.48 23.53 -7.44
N LEU A 356 0.10 23.44 -6.24
CA LEU A 356 0.55 22.17 -5.66
C LEU A 356 -0.62 21.24 -5.33
N GLY A 357 -1.71 21.78 -4.77
CA GLY A 357 -2.93 21.04 -4.46
C GLY A 357 -3.86 20.89 -5.68
N ASP A 358 -4.82 21.79 -5.80
CA ASP A 358 -5.90 21.75 -6.80
C ASP A 358 -5.42 21.81 -8.24
N GLY A 359 -4.31 22.51 -8.49
CA GLY A 359 -3.70 22.61 -9.81
C GLY A 359 -3.04 21.32 -10.31
N GLY A 360 -2.98 20.27 -9.48
CA GLY A 360 -2.52 18.95 -9.92
C GLY A 360 -1.00 18.82 -10.05
N ALA A 361 -0.21 19.87 -9.79
CA ALA A 361 1.21 19.89 -10.12
C ALA A 361 2.00 18.78 -9.42
N THR A 362 1.51 18.27 -8.29
CA THR A 362 2.14 17.25 -7.46
C THR A 362 1.85 15.80 -7.89
N GLU A 363 0.88 15.57 -8.76
CA GLU A 363 0.46 14.23 -9.20
C GLU A 363 1.59 13.32 -9.72
N PRO A 364 2.56 13.81 -10.52
CA PRO A 364 3.61 12.95 -11.07
C PRO A 364 4.47 12.26 -10.01
N TRP A 365 4.57 12.81 -8.79
CA TRP A 365 5.38 12.23 -7.71
C TRP A 365 4.77 10.98 -7.09
N ALA A 366 3.46 10.74 -7.26
CA ALA A 366 2.80 9.51 -6.81
C ALA A 366 3.34 8.25 -7.51
N ALA A 367 3.92 8.42 -8.71
CA ALA A 367 4.41 7.33 -9.55
C ALA A 367 5.94 7.19 -9.53
N VAL A 368 6.67 7.97 -8.72
CA VAL A 368 8.14 7.89 -8.66
C VAL A 368 8.56 6.60 -7.97
N GLU A 369 9.21 5.73 -8.72
CA GLU A 369 9.66 4.45 -8.21
C GLU A 369 10.69 4.63 -7.08
N GLY A 370 10.45 3.94 -5.96
CA GLY A 370 11.36 3.92 -4.82
C GLY A 370 11.31 5.15 -3.92
N LEU A 371 10.40 6.09 -4.18
CA LEU A 371 10.06 7.18 -3.27
C LEU A 371 9.15 6.66 -2.14
N ARG A 372 9.47 6.97 -0.89
CA ARG A 372 8.65 6.69 0.30
C ARG A 372 7.76 7.87 0.66
N HIS A 373 8.37 9.04 0.85
CA HIS A 373 7.66 10.27 1.18
C HIS A 373 8.19 11.41 0.35
N LYS A 374 7.28 12.31 -0.04
CA LYS A 374 7.62 13.65 -0.48
C LYS A 374 6.71 14.65 0.21
N TYR A 375 7.33 15.52 1.00
CA TYR A 375 6.67 16.69 1.55
C TYR A 375 6.93 17.89 0.67
N PHE A 376 5.87 18.62 0.34
CA PHE A 376 5.98 19.98 -0.17
C PHE A 376 5.80 20.91 1.01
N ALA A 377 6.81 21.71 1.32
CA ALA A 377 6.83 22.56 2.50
C ALA A 377 7.15 24.00 2.09
N TYR A 378 6.53 24.99 2.73
CA TYR A 378 6.81 26.40 2.45
C TYR A 378 7.31 27.08 3.72
N CYS A 379 8.44 27.78 3.64
CA CYS A 379 8.97 28.60 4.71
C CYS A 379 8.70 30.09 4.41
N PRO A 380 7.77 30.75 5.14
CA PRO A 380 7.50 32.17 4.94
C PRO A 380 8.71 33.06 5.22
N GLU A 381 9.53 32.71 6.22
CA GLU A 381 10.69 33.51 6.64
C GLU A 381 11.75 33.63 5.55
N THR A 382 11.93 32.58 4.77
CA THR A 382 12.94 32.51 3.71
C THR A 382 12.33 32.59 2.31
N GLU A 383 11.00 32.69 2.20
CA GLU A 383 10.21 32.58 0.97
C GLU A 383 10.70 31.44 0.06
N THR A 384 10.84 30.26 0.67
CA THR A 384 11.39 29.07 0.03
C THR A 384 10.34 27.97 0.04
N CYS A 385 10.03 27.44 -1.14
CA CYS A 385 9.31 26.18 -1.25
C CYS A 385 10.33 25.04 -1.24
N SER A 386 10.12 24.05 -0.40
CA SER A 386 11.02 22.92 -0.23
C SER A 386 10.34 21.61 -0.60
N GLY A 387 11.07 20.74 -1.27
CA GLY A 387 10.72 19.33 -1.40
C GLY A 387 11.62 18.51 -0.47
N VAL A 388 11.02 17.79 0.47
CA VAL A 388 11.72 16.82 1.32
C VAL A 388 11.35 15.43 0.85
N TYR A 389 12.28 14.74 0.21
CA TYR A 389 12.08 13.45 -0.44
C TYR A 389 12.83 12.37 0.33
N VAL A 390 12.19 11.24 0.58
CA VAL A 390 12.81 10.08 1.21
C VAL A 390 12.75 8.92 0.22
N PHE A 391 13.90 8.43 -0.20
CA PHE A 391 14.05 7.28 -1.10
C PHE A 391 14.54 6.06 -0.32
N PHE A 392 14.10 4.87 -0.72
CA PHE A 392 14.53 3.62 -0.07
C PHE A 392 16.02 3.36 -0.22
N ASN A 393 16.66 3.84 -1.29
CA ASN A 393 18.10 3.71 -1.48
C ASN A 393 18.65 4.72 -2.50
N GLN A 394 19.99 4.76 -2.60
CA GLN A 394 20.73 5.63 -3.51
C GLN A 394 20.35 5.41 -4.99
N GLN A 395 20.16 4.16 -5.43
CA GLN A 395 19.85 3.86 -6.82
C GLN A 395 18.53 4.51 -7.26
N LYS A 396 17.50 4.46 -6.40
CA LYS A 396 16.19 5.07 -6.68
C LYS A 396 16.25 6.60 -6.65
N LEU A 397 17.03 7.15 -5.72
CA LEU A 397 17.33 8.58 -5.72
C LEU A 397 18.03 9.03 -7.01
N ASP A 398 19.07 8.33 -7.44
CA ASP A 398 19.84 8.66 -8.65
C ASP A 398 18.96 8.61 -9.91
N ALA A 399 18.07 7.61 -10.00
CA ALA A 399 17.10 7.49 -11.07
C ALA A 399 16.15 8.69 -11.11
N TYR A 400 15.66 9.12 -9.94
CA TYR A 400 14.81 10.32 -9.85
C TYR A 400 15.58 11.60 -10.22
N MET A 401 16.78 11.80 -9.70
CA MET A 401 17.58 12.99 -9.99
C MET A 401 17.99 13.09 -11.47
N SER A 402 18.04 11.95 -12.17
CA SER A 402 18.30 11.89 -13.61
C SER A 402 17.04 12.07 -14.48
N SER A 403 15.86 12.19 -13.87
CA SER A 403 14.59 12.25 -14.59
C SER A 403 14.23 13.67 -15.07
N GLU A 404 13.40 13.73 -16.12
CA GLU A 404 12.79 14.99 -16.56
C GLU A 404 11.93 15.65 -15.47
N LEU A 405 11.34 14.85 -14.57
CA LEU A 405 10.54 15.35 -13.47
C LEU A 405 11.38 16.16 -12.47
N PHE A 406 12.59 15.70 -12.15
CA PHE A 406 13.50 16.47 -11.31
C PHE A 406 14.00 17.72 -12.04
N ALA A 407 14.39 17.58 -13.32
CA ALA A 407 14.90 18.67 -14.14
C ALA A 407 13.85 19.79 -14.38
N ALA A 408 12.56 19.46 -14.34
CA ALA A 408 11.47 20.43 -14.50
C ALA A 408 11.39 21.47 -13.37
N GLN A 409 11.88 21.17 -12.17
CA GLN A 409 11.78 22.05 -11.00
C GLN A 409 12.45 23.41 -11.20
N GLY A 410 13.54 23.46 -11.97
CA GLY A 410 14.24 24.71 -12.31
C GLY A 410 13.66 25.46 -13.50
N LYS A 411 12.62 24.93 -14.15
CA LYS A 411 11.99 25.53 -15.34
C LYS A 411 10.72 26.32 -15.00
N TYR A 412 10.23 26.24 -13.76
CA TYR A 412 9.03 26.97 -13.35
C TYR A 412 9.31 28.47 -13.26
N PRO A 413 8.49 29.34 -13.90
CA PRO A 413 8.77 30.78 -13.91
C PRO A 413 8.81 31.42 -12.53
N HIS A 414 8.09 30.88 -11.55
CA HIS A 414 8.08 31.39 -10.17
C HIS A 414 9.24 30.86 -9.30
N VAL A 415 10.21 30.15 -9.89
CA VAL A 415 11.40 29.63 -9.19
C VAL A 415 12.64 30.35 -9.71
N SER A 416 13.31 31.10 -8.83
CA SER A 416 14.53 31.85 -9.17
C SER A 416 15.81 31.07 -8.93
N GLN A 417 15.79 30.11 -8.01
CA GLN A 417 16.94 29.29 -7.66
C GLN A 417 16.49 27.91 -7.18
N VAL A 418 17.23 26.89 -7.59
CA VAL A 418 17.08 25.52 -7.08
C VAL A 418 18.39 25.11 -6.41
N THR A 419 18.31 24.65 -5.16
CA THR A 419 19.39 23.92 -4.48
C THR A 419 18.89 22.53 -4.13
N ALA A 420 19.77 21.55 -4.23
CA ALA A 420 19.46 20.16 -3.95
C ALA A 420 20.61 19.52 -3.17
N THR A 421 20.26 18.90 -2.04
CA THR A 421 21.22 18.31 -1.13
C THR A 421 20.83 16.88 -0.83
N VAL A 422 21.75 15.94 -1.07
CA VAL A 422 21.58 14.54 -0.70
C VAL A 422 22.13 14.32 0.70
N LEU A 423 21.33 13.70 1.55
CA LEU A 423 21.62 13.49 2.96
C LEU A 423 21.47 12.00 3.29
N ASP A 424 22.42 11.48 4.07
CA ASP A 424 22.37 10.11 4.54
C ASP A 424 21.40 10.00 5.71
N VAL A 425 20.41 9.12 5.61
CA VAL A 425 19.57 8.79 6.75
C VAL A 425 20.39 7.95 7.74
N MET A 426 20.25 8.25 9.02
CA MET A 426 20.95 7.55 10.09
C MET A 426 20.06 6.47 10.71
N GLU A 427 20.68 5.35 11.07
CA GLU A 427 20.08 4.33 11.95
C GLU A 427 19.56 4.96 13.26
N GLY A 428 18.52 4.38 13.84
CA GLY A 428 17.73 4.95 14.92
C GLY A 428 16.55 5.80 14.43
N THR A 429 16.57 6.28 13.18
CA THR A 429 15.43 6.98 12.57
C THR A 429 14.16 6.13 12.55
N GLU A 430 14.30 4.82 12.40
CA GLU A 430 13.19 3.85 12.44
C GLU A 430 12.40 3.90 13.75
N LEU A 431 13.01 4.38 14.84
CA LEU A 431 12.34 4.57 16.11
C LEU A 431 11.43 5.80 16.15
N CYS A 432 11.47 6.67 15.15
CA CYS A 432 10.80 7.98 15.21
C CYS A 432 9.94 8.31 14.00
N ILE A 433 10.00 7.52 12.93
CA ILE A 433 9.18 7.72 11.74
C ILE A 433 7.90 6.90 11.82
N GLU A 434 6.83 7.45 11.24
CA GLU A 434 5.56 6.75 11.11
C GLU A 434 4.88 6.38 12.44
N LYS A 435 5.01 7.26 13.43
CA LYS A 435 4.48 7.05 14.79
C LYS A 435 3.05 7.49 14.97
N THR A 436 2.76 8.74 14.64
CA THR A 436 1.40 9.28 14.75
C THR A 436 0.66 9.05 13.44
N ALA A 437 -0.54 8.48 13.48
CA ALA A 437 -1.36 8.36 12.28
C ALA A 437 -1.84 9.75 11.81
N TRP A 438 -2.07 9.89 10.51
CA TRP A 438 -2.82 11.03 9.98
C TRP A 438 -4.27 10.99 10.50
N GLY A 439 -4.96 12.13 10.46
CA GLY A 439 -6.39 12.19 10.83
C GLY A 439 -7.26 11.28 9.97
N SER A 440 -6.87 11.07 8.70
CA SER A 440 -7.50 10.15 7.76
C SER A 440 -6.49 9.16 7.17
N ASN A 441 -6.97 8.02 6.67
CA ASN A 441 -6.15 7.04 5.95
C ASN A 441 -6.83 6.60 4.63
N PRO A 442 -6.29 6.94 3.44
CA PRO A 442 -5.07 7.74 3.22
C PRO A 442 -5.20 9.18 3.76
N PRO A 443 -4.08 9.89 4.01
CA PRO A 443 -4.13 11.29 4.42
C PRO A 443 -4.91 12.11 3.40
N THR A 444 -5.77 12.99 3.89
CA THR A 444 -6.47 13.95 3.04
C THR A 444 -5.65 15.23 2.90
N ARG A 445 -6.06 16.07 1.96
CA ARG A 445 -5.58 17.45 1.85
C ARG A 445 -5.73 18.21 3.17
N GLU A 446 -6.85 18.02 3.88
CA GLU A 446 -7.11 18.71 5.13
C GLU A 446 -6.12 18.28 6.21
N ASP A 447 -5.77 16.99 6.27
CA ASP A 447 -4.77 16.46 7.20
C ASP A 447 -3.40 17.09 6.96
N VAL A 448 -2.91 17.08 5.71
CA VAL A 448 -1.57 17.61 5.41
C VAL A 448 -1.51 19.13 5.50
N SER A 449 -2.61 19.85 5.29
CA SER A 449 -2.64 21.32 5.40
C SER A 449 -2.62 21.81 6.85
N LYS A 450 -2.91 20.93 7.83
CA LYS A 450 -2.72 21.22 9.26
C LYS A 450 -1.28 20.98 9.70
N ALA A 451 -0.56 20.12 9.00
CA ALA A 451 0.77 19.68 9.36
C ALA A 451 1.82 20.76 9.19
N VAL A 452 2.87 20.65 10.01
CA VAL A 452 4.03 21.54 9.99
C VAL A 452 5.31 20.72 10.00
N MET A 453 6.31 21.22 9.29
CA MET A 453 7.63 20.64 9.25
C MET A 453 8.62 21.54 9.98
N LEU A 454 9.31 20.98 10.96
CA LEU A 454 10.42 21.64 11.63
C LEU A 454 11.71 21.02 11.10
N ILE A 455 12.61 21.85 10.57
CA ILE A 455 13.93 21.42 10.14
C ILE A 455 14.94 22.01 11.12
N VAL A 456 15.67 21.15 11.83
CA VAL A 456 16.69 21.53 12.81
C VAL A 456 18.07 21.16 12.26
N HIS A 457 19.02 22.07 12.32
CA HIS A 457 20.41 21.85 11.98
C HIS A 457 21.28 21.95 13.23
N LEU A 458 22.11 20.93 13.44
CA LEU A 458 23.03 20.79 14.56
C LEU A 458 24.45 20.77 14.00
N LYS A 459 25.21 21.82 14.30
CA LYS A 459 26.64 21.85 13.98
C LYS A 459 27.41 21.09 15.04
N ILE A 460 28.16 20.07 14.60
CA ILE A 460 28.89 19.20 15.52
C ILE A 460 30.31 19.72 15.72
N ASP A 461 30.80 19.68 16.96
CA ASP A 461 32.19 19.91 17.33
C ASP A 461 32.75 18.62 17.93
N TYR A 462 33.29 17.77 17.06
CA TYR A 462 33.86 16.47 17.45
C TYR A 462 35.05 16.62 18.42
N ALA A 463 35.75 17.75 18.39
CA ALA A 463 36.86 17.99 19.31
C ALA A 463 36.40 18.29 20.75
N ALA A 464 35.15 18.74 20.92
CA ALA A 464 34.59 19.11 22.22
C ALA A 464 34.13 17.90 23.05
N ASN A 465 33.94 16.73 22.44
CA ASN A 465 33.48 15.53 23.14
C ASN A 465 34.33 14.29 22.79
N PRO A 466 35.24 13.88 23.69
CA PRO A 466 36.05 12.68 23.49
C PRO A 466 35.27 11.38 23.28
N ASP A 467 34.01 11.31 23.73
CA ASP A 467 33.13 10.15 23.59
C ASP A 467 32.41 10.10 22.22
N CYS A 468 32.47 11.21 21.46
CA CYS A 468 31.97 11.31 20.10
C CYS A 468 33.03 12.01 19.23
N PRO A 469 34.18 11.36 18.95
CA PRO A 469 35.33 12.00 18.31
C PRO A 469 35.22 12.11 16.78
N ASP A 470 34.23 11.46 16.16
CA ASP A 470 34.04 11.42 14.72
C ASP A 470 32.58 11.05 14.33
N GLU A 471 32.31 11.07 13.03
CA GLU A 471 31.01 10.72 12.45
C GLU A 471 30.57 9.29 12.80
N ASP A 472 31.49 8.32 12.82
CA ASP A 472 31.15 6.93 13.10
C ASP A 472 30.70 6.76 14.56
N ALA A 473 31.35 7.46 15.49
CA ALA A 473 30.92 7.53 16.88
C ALA A 473 29.55 8.20 17.00
N LEU A 474 29.30 9.29 16.28
CA LEU A 474 27.97 9.94 16.24
C LEU A 474 26.90 8.97 15.75
N ARG A 475 27.13 8.30 14.61
CA ARG A 475 26.19 7.32 14.05
C ARG A 475 25.92 6.17 15.02
N ASN A 476 26.93 5.70 15.76
CA ASN A 476 26.74 4.68 16.79
C ASN A 476 25.89 5.18 17.97
N VAL A 477 26.02 6.44 18.38
CA VAL A 477 25.15 7.05 19.41
C VAL A 477 23.69 7.11 18.95
N MET A 478 23.47 7.34 17.67
CA MET A 478 22.13 7.45 17.07
C MET A 478 21.42 6.10 16.94
N LYS A 479 22.10 4.96 16.92
CA LYS A 479 21.45 3.65 16.78
C LYS A 479 20.45 3.36 17.92
N ALA A 480 19.48 2.50 17.61
CA ALA A 480 18.45 2.06 18.55
C ALA A 480 19.03 1.38 19.81
N ASP A 481 20.10 0.59 19.65
CA ASP A 481 20.86 -0.06 20.73
C ASP A 481 22.03 0.79 21.26
N GLY A 482 22.17 2.02 20.74
CA GLY A 482 23.13 3.01 21.21
C GLY A 482 22.69 3.69 22.51
N MET A 483 22.86 5.00 22.62
CA MET A 483 22.47 5.75 23.83
C MET A 483 20.96 6.08 23.88
N GLY A 484 20.17 5.55 22.95
CA GLY A 484 18.71 5.71 22.92
C GLY A 484 18.22 7.12 22.60
N TYR A 485 19.08 7.99 22.03
CA TYR A 485 18.72 9.38 21.74
C TYR A 485 17.51 9.49 20.79
N PRO A 486 17.41 8.74 19.68
CA PRO A 486 16.18 8.74 18.88
C PRO A 486 14.96 8.24 19.65
N GLY A 487 15.11 7.26 20.53
CA GLY A 487 14.02 6.74 21.35
C GLY A 487 13.29 7.83 22.17
N ALA A 488 13.98 8.89 22.57
CA ALA A 488 13.37 10.01 23.28
C ALA A 488 12.31 10.78 22.46
N PHE A 489 12.34 10.65 21.12
CA PHE A 489 11.38 11.29 20.21
C PHE A 489 10.23 10.35 19.81
N ALA A 490 10.32 9.06 20.10
CA ALA A 490 9.38 8.04 19.61
C ALA A 490 7.94 8.24 20.09
N GLU A 491 7.78 8.82 21.29
CA GLU A 491 6.51 9.03 21.98
C GLU A 491 6.08 10.51 21.99
N LEU A 492 6.70 11.36 21.16
CA LEU A 492 6.31 12.76 21.06
C LEU A 492 4.90 12.89 20.49
N ALA A 493 4.01 13.50 21.26
CA ALA A 493 2.63 13.75 20.84
C ALA A 493 2.60 14.55 19.53
N GLY A 494 1.78 14.09 18.59
CA GLY A 494 1.59 14.72 17.29
C GLY A 494 2.78 14.59 16.32
N LEU A 495 3.90 13.98 16.71
CA LEU A 495 5.02 13.74 15.81
C LEU A 495 4.66 12.59 14.84
N ARG A 496 4.45 12.92 13.56
CA ARG A 496 4.26 11.94 12.49
C ARG A 496 5.56 11.20 12.16
N GLY A 497 6.67 11.92 12.16
CA GLY A 497 7.96 11.34 11.87
C GLY A 497 9.12 12.30 12.09
N LYS A 498 10.30 11.75 12.42
CA LYS A 498 11.56 12.50 12.42
C LYS A 498 12.63 11.72 11.67
N TYR A 499 13.17 12.31 10.60
CA TYR A 499 14.36 11.80 9.93
C TYR A 499 15.61 12.42 10.54
N PHE A 500 16.53 11.58 11.03
CA PHE A 500 17.86 12.02 11.40
C PHE A 500 18.78 11.80 10.21
N VAL A 501 19.47 12.86 9.81
CA VAL A 501 20.34 12.80 8.65
C VAL A 501 21.66 13.47 8.90
N TYR A 502 22.69 13.01 8.20
CA TYR A 502 24.02 13.58 8.27
C TYR A 502 24.43 14.16 6.93
N HIS A 503 24.96 15.40 6.96
CA HIS A 503 25.59 16.02 5.82
C HIS A 503 27.11 15.95 5.97
N LYS A 504 27.74 15.06 5.20
CA LYS A 504 29.18 14.81 5.32
C LYS A 504 30.05 16.05 5.08
N GLU A 505 29.79 16.80 4.02
CA GLU A 505 30.62 17.95 3.65
C GLU A 505 30.48 19.16 4.59
N LEU A 506 29.34 19.26 5.29
CA LEU A 506 29.05 20.38 6.19
C LEU A 506 29.22 20.00 7.67
N GLU A 507 29.59 18.75 7.96
CA GLU A 507 29.69 18.19 9.31
C GLU A 507 28.46 18.53 10.18
N THR A 508 27.29 18.49 9.54
CA THR A 508 26.03 18.94 10.14
C THR A 508 25.09 17.74 10.28
N CYS A 509 24.64 17.50 11.50
CA CYS A 509 23.52 16.59 11.76
C CYS A 509 22.23 17.39 11.65
N SER A 510 21.22 16.87 10.96
CA SER A 510 19.93 17.55 10.82
C SER A 510 18.78 16.63 11.21
N GLY A 511 17.73 17.22 11.79
CA GLY A 511 16.47 16.56 12.08
C GLY A 511 15.35 17.17 11.23
N PHE A 512 14.68 16.35 10.44
CA PHE A 512 13.48 16.73 9.67
C PHE A 512 12.25 16.16 10.37
N TYR A 513 11.54 16.99 11.10
CA TYR A 513 10.38 16.63 11.92
C TYR A 513 9.12 16.98 11.16
N THR A 514 8.16 16.07 11.12
CA THR A 514 6.79 16.36 10.65
C THR A 514 5.85 16.20 11.82
N PHE A 515 5.16 17.27 12.21
CA PHE A 515 4.05 17.23 13.16
C PHE A 515 2.73 17.29 12.41
N VAL A 516 1.72 16.55 12.88
CA VAL A 516 0.39 16.51 12.25
C VAL A 516 -0.39 17.82 12.42
N ASP A 517 0.03 18.67 13.38
CA ASP A 517 -0.51 20.01 13.60
C ASP A 517 0.51 20.96 14.24
N GLY A 518 0.23 22.27 14.14
CA GLY A 518 1.05 23.32 14.73
C GLY A 518 1.05 23.36 16.26
N ALA A 519 -0.02 22.91 16.92
CA ALA A 519 -0.11 22.92 18.39
C ALA A 519 0.90 21.94 19.01
N SER A 520 1.06 20.77 18.39
CA SER A 520 2.03 19.75 18.77
C SER A 520 3.47 20.24 18.59
N LEU A 521 3.75 20.97 17.51
CA LEU A 521 5.04 21.62 17.32
C LEU A 521 5.31 22.67 18.42
N ASP A 522 4.33 23.53 18.71
CA ASP A 522 4.45 24.56 19.74
C ASP A 522 4.71 23.99 21.13
N GLU A 523 4.13 22.84 21.45
CA GLU A 523 4.40 22.10 22.68
C GLU A 523 5.83 21.56 22.69
N TYR A 524 6.26 20.94 21.58
CA TYR A 524 7.61 20.41 21.45
C TYR A 524 8.69 21.52 21.59
N LEU A 525 8.51 22.68 20.96
CA LEU A 525 9.46 23.81 21.05
C LEU A 525 9.60 24.37 22.47
N LYS A 526 8.61 24.17 23.34
CA LYS A 526 8.64 24.56 24.76
C LYS A 526 9.21 23.47 25.68
N SER A 527 9.45 22.27 25.16
CA SER A 527 9.87 21.13 25.95
C SER A 527 11.35 21.17 26.34
N ASP A 528 11.67 20.51 27.45
CA ASP A 528 13.04 20.24 27.86
C ASP A 528 13.78 19.37 26.83
N LEU A 529 13.06 18.55 26.07
CA LEU A 529 13.64 17.73 25.01
C LEU A 529 14.16 18.60 23.85
N PHE A 530 13.44 19.64 23.46
CA PHE A 530 13.92 20.55 22.41
C PHE A 530 15.07 21.42 22.91
N SER A 531 14.89 22.11 24.03
CA SER A 531 15.92 23.00 24.61
C SER A 531 17.18 22.25 25.05
N GLY A 532 17.03 20.99 25.47
CA GLY A 532 18.12 20.10 25.84
C GLY A 532 19.06 19.73 24.71
N GLN A 533 18.67 19.90 23.44
CA GLN A 533 19.54 19.60 22.30
C GLN A 533 20.80 20.47 22.27
N ALA A 534 20.71 21.72 22.71
CA ALA A 534 21.89 22.60 22.78
C ALA A 534 22.85 22.25 23.93
N ASN A 535 22.45 21.38 24.85
CA ASN A 535 23.24 21.04 26.04
C ASN A 535 24.18 19.86 25.83
N PHE A 536 24.12 19.16 24.68
CA PHE A 536 25.05 18.09 24.39
C PHE A 536 26.47 18.65 24.13
N PRO A 537 27.52 18.12 24.77
CA PRO A 537 28.87 18.70 24.68
C PRO A 537 29.46 18.80 23.27
N HIS A 538 29.01 17.96 22.32
CA HIS A 538 29.44 17.97 20.93
C HIS A 538 28.58 18.85 20.02
N ILE A 539 27.53 19.51 20.51
CA ILE A 539 26.69 20.40 19.71
C ILE A 539 27.14 21.84 19.92
N LYS A 540 27.68 22.44 18.87
CA LYS A 540 28.21 23.82 18.88
C LYS A 540 27.15 24.86 18.59
N GLU A 541 26.19 24.52 17.73
CA GLU A 541 25.19 25.43 17.23
C GLU A 541 23.92 24.66 16.88
N VAL A 542 22.78 25.23 17.26
CA VAL A 542 21.45 24.75 16.88
C VAL A 542 20.76 25.87 16.14
N THR A 543 20.37 25.61 14.89
CA THR A 543 19.48 26.48 14.12
C THR A 543 18.27 25.70 13.67
N PHE A 544 17.15 26.36 13.44
CA PHE A 544 15.95 25.69 12.93
C PHE A 544 15.10 26.62 12.09
N SER A 545 14.21 26.04 11.30
CA SER A 545 13.18 26.75 10.54
C SER A 545 11.87 25.97 10.59
N VAL A 546 10.76 26.70 10.60
CA VAL A 546 9.41 26.13 10.55
C VAL A 546 8.84 26.33 9.15
N HIS A 547 8.26 25.25 8.62
CA HIS A 547 7.69 25.20 7.30
C HIS A 547 6.25 24.71 7.41
N GLU A 548 5.37 25.32 6.63
CA GLU A 548 3.99 24.86 6.46
C GLU A 548 3.99 23.70 5.47
N VAL A 549 3.34 22.58 5.79
CA VAL A 549 3.15 21.51 4.80
C VAL A 549 2.05 21.95 3.84
N CYS A 550 2.38 21.92 2.55
CA CYS A 550 1.49 22.39 1.48
C CYS A 550 0.57 21.26 0.99
N PRO A 551 -0.66 21.60 0.55
CA PRO A 551 -1.55 20.67 -0.13
C PRO A 551 -0.91 20.12 -1.41
N GLY A 552 -1.35 18.93 -1.84
CA GLY A 552 -0.68 18.12 -2.86
C GLY A 552 0.32 17.11 -2.27
N THR A 553 0.79 17.35 -1.04
CA THR A 553 1.61 16.40 -0.28
C THR A 553 0.89 15.06 -0.10
N GLU A 554 -0.43 15.06 0.12
CA GLU A 554 -1.23 13.85 0.31
C GLU A 554 -1.13 12.83 -0.84
N ARG A 555 -0.75 13.28 -2.04
CA ARG A 555 -0.59 12.42 -3.23
C ARG A 555 0.76 11.71 -3.28
N ALA A 556 1.76 12.20 -2.55
CA ALA A 556 3.14 11.73 -2.63
C ALA A 556 3.68 11.25 -1.27
N MET A 557 2.77 10.86 -0.38
CA MET A 557 3.07 10.39 0.96
C MET A 557 2.77 8.90 1.11
N ASP A 558 3.55 8.27 1.99
CA ASP A 558 3.39 6.86 2.39
C ASP A 558 3.37 5.92 1.17
N LEU A 559 4.19 6.26 0.17
CA LEU A 559 4.39 5.52 -1.06
C LEU A 559 5.31 4.32 -0.83
N GLY A 560 5.06 3.22 -1.55
CA GLY A 560 5.80 1.97 -1.36
C GLY A 560 5.75 1.46 0.08
N VAL A 561 6.67 0.59 0.44
CA VAL A 561 6.80 -0.02 1.76
C VAL A 561 8.27 -0.23 2.08
N TRP A 562 8.65 -0.13 3.36
CA TRP A 562 10.01 -0.46 3.78
C TRP A 562 10.26 -1.95 3.52
N ALA A 563 11.36 -2.25 2.84
CA ALA A 563 11.73 -3.60 2.45
C ALA A 563 12.98 -3.99 3.25
N HIS A 564 12.84 -4.91 4.20
CA HIS A 564 13.97 -5.39 5.00
C HIS A 564 15.06 -5.97 4.09
N GLY A 565 16.07 -5.14 3.79
CA GLY A 565 17.33 -5.47 3.13
C GLY A 565 17.28 -6.54 2.03
N VAL A 566 17.24 -6.10 0.77
CA VAL A 566 17.79 -6.90 -0.34
C VAL A 566 19.29 -6.65 -0.43
#